data_AF-A0A934G5A1-F1
#
_entry.id   AF-A0A934G5A1-F1
#
_cell.length_a   1.000
_cell.length_b   1.000
_cell.length_c   1.000
_cell.angle_alpha   90.00
_cell.angle_beta   90.00
_cell.angle_gamma   90.00
#
_symmetry.space_group_name_H-M   'P 1'
#
loop_
_entity.id
_entity.type
_entity.pdbx_description
1 polymer ?
#
loop_
_entity_poly.entity_id
_entity_poly.type
_entity_poly.pdbx_seq_one_letter_code
_entity_poly.pdbx_strand_id
1 'polypeptide(L)'
;MNKFILLLVLVSGFLSGYLIGDYRGKDARETLQRALATGKMLDADRENAITQLQVELDGINDKHRRELEAIRKRNASQSADWRRARDRLDDRIKRSAAQLAASDARMQTLVAQRDAASGADKARLDQEIGRLRRERDDLQREIDGSACLQARVPPSVVNALTEEANAPGDKR
;
A
#
# COMPACT_ATOMS: atom_id res chain seq x y z
N MET A 1 57.94 -15.39 80.60
CA MET A 1 56.57 -14.83 80.53
C MET A 1 55.99 -14.75 79.11
N ASN A 2 56.67 -15.24 78.06
CA ASN A 2 56.18 -15.15 76.66
C ASN A 2 55.33 -16.35 76.18
N LYS A 3 55.14 -17.40 77.00
CA LYS A 3 54.37 -18.61 76.62
C LYS A 3 52.88 -18.55 77.00
N PHE A 4 52.49 -17.64 77.90
CA PHE A 4 51.09 -17.48 78.34
C PHE A 4 50.26 -16.59 77.39
N ILE A 5 50.89 -15.59 76.79
CA ILE A 5 50.24 -14.65 75.84
C ILE A 5 49.87 -15.37 74.53
N LEU A 6 50.73 -16.28 74.07
CA LEU A 6 50.50 -17.08 72.86
C LEU A 6 49.34 -18.10 73.03
N LEU A 7 49.16 -18.64 74.24
CA LEU A 7 48.04 -19.53 74.56
C LEU A 7 46.71 -18.77 74.68
N LEU A 8 46.72 -17.55 75.21
CA LEU A 8 45.52 -16.69 75.31
C LEU A 8 45.00 -16.21 73.95
N VAL A 9 45.90 -15.87 73.01
CA VAL A 9 45.52 -15.48 71.65
C VAL A 9 44.93 -16.66 70.87
N LEU A 10 45.48 -17.87 71.04
CA LEU A 10 45.04 -19.06 70.33
C LEU A 10 43.68 -19.58 70.83
N VAL A 11 43.39 -19.46 72.13
CA VAL A 11 42.07 -19.78 72.70
C VAL A 11 41.03 -18.71 72.33
N SER A 12 41.41 -17.43 72.26
CA SER A 12 40.50 -16.36 71.82
C SER A 12 40.14 -16.43 70.32
N GLY A 13 41.06 -16.93 69.48
CA GLY A 13 40.80 -17.19 68.07
C GLY A 13 39.94 -18.44 67.81
N PHE A 14 40.03 -19.45 68.68
CA PHE A 14 39.26 -20.69 68.52
C PHE A 14 37.80 -20.54 69.00
N LEU A 15 37.54 -19.74 70.04
CA LEU A 15 36.17 -19.48 70.52
C LEU A 15 35.41 -18.47 69.63
N SER A 16 36.10 -17.50 69.02
CA SER A 16 35.47 -16.56 68.08
C SER A 16 35.17 -17.19 66.71
N GLY A 17 35.96 -18.18 66.28
CA GLY A 17 35.72 -18.92 65.04
C GLY A 17 34.55 -19.91 65.10
N TYR A 18 34.27 -20.51 66.26
CA TYR A 18 33.25 -21.56 66.37
C TYR A 18 31.81 -21.03 66.46
N LEU A 19 31.60 -19.80 66.96
CA LEU A 19 30.27 -19.18 67.03
C LEU A 19 29.89 -18.40 65.76
N ILE A 20 30.86 -17.99 64.94
CA ILE A 20 30.62 -17.24 63.69
C ILE A 20 30.34 -18.18 62.49
N GLY A 21 30.72 -19.46 62.58
CA GLY A 21 30.53 -20.45 61.51
C GLY A 21 29.09 -20.93 61.30
N ASP A 22 28.28 -21.02 62.35
CA ASP A 22 26.97 -21.70 62.27
C ASP A 22 25.81 -20.76 61.90
N TYR A 23 25.88 -19.47 62.26
CA TYR A 23 24.87 -18.47 61.89
C TYR A 23 25.01 -17.98 60.45
N ARG A 24 26.24 -17.87 59.94
CA ARG A 24 26.48 -17.45 58.54
C ARG A 24 26.09 -18.52 57.53
N GLY A 25 26.06 -19.81 57.90
CA GLY A 25 25.65 -20.89 57.00
C GLY A 25 24.14 -20.93 56.74
N LYS A 26 23.30 -20.60 57.73
CA LYS A 26 21.84 -20.49 57.55
C LYS A 26 21.45 -19.22 56.81
N ASP A 27 21.99 -18.05 57.18
CA ASP A 27 21.70 -16.79 56.47
C ASP A 27 22.24 -16.79 55.04
N ALA A 28 23.41 -17.38 54.78
CA ALA A 28 23.92 -17.52 53.41
C ALA A 28 23.05 -18.45 52.57
N ARG A 29 22.48 -19.52 53.16
CA ARG A 29 21.56 -20.43 52.45
C ARG A 29 20.19 -19.80 52.22
N GLU A 30 19.65 -19.06 53.18
CA GLU A 30 18.39 -18.34 53.00
C GLU A 30 18.53 -17.19 52.01
N THR A 31 19.64 -16.46 52.00
CA THR A 31 19.91 -15.42 50.99
C THR A 31 20.20 -16.02 49.61
N LEU A 32 20.87 -17.17 49.50
CA LEU A 32 20.99 -17.92 48.24
C LEU A 32 19.66 -18.48 47.76
N GLN A 33 18.82 -19.02 48.65
CA GLN A 33 17.50 -19.51 48.28
C GLN A 33 16.56 -18.37 47.90
N ARG A 34 16.61 -17.23 48.60
CA ARG A 34 15.90 -16.01 48.18
C ARG A 34 16.44 -15.51 46.85
N ALA A 35 17.75 -15.44 46.64
CA ALA A 35 18.32 -15.03 45.35
C ALA A 35 17.98 -16.01 44.21
N LEU A 36 17.95 -17.32 44.48
CA LEU A 36 17.50 -18.35 43.54
C LEU A 36 16.00 -18.27 43.27
N ALA A 37 15.17 -18.01 44.28
CA ALA A 37 13.73 -17.83 44.11
C ALA A 37 13.41 -16.53 43.37
N THR A 38 14.13 -15.46 43.70
CA THR A 38 14.00 -14.16 43.01
C THR A 38 14.53 -14.26 41.59
N GLY A 39 15.63 -15.00 41.35
CA GLY A 39 16.16 -15.29 40.01
C GLY A 39 15.20 -16.15 39.19
N LYS A 40 14.60 -17.19 39.78
CA LYS A 40 13.56 -17.99 39.12
C LYS A 40 12.29 -17.19 38.83
N MET A 41 11.88 -16.29 39.72
CA MET A 41 10.76 -15.37 39.43
C MET A 41 11.15 -14.36 38.35
N LEU A 42 12.37 -13.81 38.37
CA LEU A 42 12.84 -12.92 37.31
C LEU A 42 12.92 -13.62 35.96
N ASP A 43 13.38 -14.87 35.93
CA ASP A 43 13.44 -15.69 34.73
C ASP A 43 12.03 -16.04 34.25
N ALA A 44 11.09 -16.38 35.14
CA ALA A 44 9.70 -16.60 34.79
C ALA A 44 8.99 -15.33 34.28
N ASP A 45 9.24 -14.18 34.91
CA ASP A 45 8.72 -12.87 34.47
C ASP A 45 9.33 -12.45 33.14
N ARG A 46 10.61 -12.75 32.92
CA ARG A 46 11.30 -12.53 31.65
C ARG A 46 10.78 -13.45 30.55
N GLU A 47 10.59 -14.73 30.82
CA GLU A 47 9.99 -15.67 29.87
C GLU A 47 8.56 -15.24 29.52
N ASN A 48 7.74 -14.87 30.50
CA ASN A 48 6.40 -14.33 30.28
C ASN A 48 6.44 -13.06 29.42
N ALA A 49 7.35 -12.12 29.69
CA ALA A 49 7.52 -10.92 28.89
C ALA A 49 7.96 -11.23 27.45
N ILE A 50 8.88 -12.19 27.27
CA ILE A 50 9.30 -12.65 25.93
C ILE A 50 8.13 -13.29 25.19
N THR A 51 7.34 -14.14 25.85
CA THR A 51 6.14 -14.76 25.23
C THR A 51 5.10 -13.72 24.87
N GLN A 52 4.84 -12.74 25.74
CA GLN A 52 3.93 -11.62 25.44
C GLN A 52 4.41 -10.81 24.24
N LEU A 53 5.70 -10.45 24.20
CA LEU A 53 6.29 -9.74 23.06
C LEU A 53 6.23 -10.55 21.77
N GLN A 54 6.43 -11.87 21.81
CA GLN A 54 6.27 -12.74 20.64
C GLN A 54 4.83 -12.73 20.12
N VAL A 55 3.85 -12.89 21.01
CA VAL A 55 2.43 -12.84 20.65
C VAL A 55 2.06 -11.47 20.06
N GLU A 56 2.57 -10.38 20.62
CA GLU A 56 2.39 -9.03 20.06
C GLU A 56 3.04 -8.87 18.69
N LEU A 57 4.26 -9.38 18.51
CA LEU A 57 4.98 -9.32 17.23
C LEU A 57 4.25 -10.11 16.14
N ASP A 58 3.80 -11.33 16.46
CA ASP A 58 3.02 -12.17 15.56
C ASP A 58 1.68 -11.51 15.23
N GLY A 59 1.01 -10.92 16.22
CA GLY A 59 -0.22 -10.17 16.03
C GLY A 59 -0.05 -8.94 15.12
N ILE A 60 1.04 -8.20 15.28
CA ILE A 60 1.41 -7.06 14.43
C ILE A 60 1.72 -7.55 13.00
N ASN A 61 2.49 -8.63 12.86
CA ASN A 61 2.85 -9.20 11.57
C ASN A 61 1.61 -9.68 10.80
N ASP A 62 0.70 -10.39 11.46
CA ASP A 62 -0.57 -10.83 10.88
C ASP A 62 -1.49 -9.66 10.51
N LYS A 63 -1.50 -8.60 11.31
CA LYS A 63 -2.24 -7.37 11.00
C LYS A 63 -1.66 -6.70 9.74
N HIS A 64 -0.35 -6.52 9.67
CA HIS A 64 0.31 -5.94 8.50
C HIS A 64 0.12 -6.79 7.24
N ARG A 65 0.21 -8.11 7.36
CA ARG A 65 -0.06 -9.01 6.23
C ARG A 65 -1.47 -8.83 5.68
N ARG A 66 -2.48 -8.80 6.56
CA ARG A 66 -3.88 -8.58 6.16
C ARG A 66 -4.10 -7.19 5.58
N GLU A 67 -3.49 -6.16 6.15
CA GLU A 67 -3.55 -4.79 5.63
C GLU A 67 -2.92 -4.69 4.24
N LEU A 68 -1.74 -5.29 4.04
CA LEU A 68 -1.06 -5.35 2.74
C LEU A 68 -1.89 -6.09 1.70
N GLU A 69 -2.48 -7.24 2.05
CA GLU A 69 -3.39 -7.98 1.16
C GLU A 69 -4.63 -7.15 0.80
N ALA A 70 -5.22 -6.45 1.77
CA ALA A 70 -6.36 -5.56 1.54
C ALA A 70 -5.98 -4.34 0.67
N ILE A 71 -4.78 -3.77 0.85
CA ILE A 71 -4.26 -2.69 0.00
C ILE A 71 -4.02 -3.20 -1.41
N ARG A 72 -3.36 -4.35 -1.58
CA ARG A 72 -3.12 -4.98 -2.89
C ARG A 72 -4.43 -5.23 -3.63
N LYS A 73 -5.42 -5.81 -2.96
CA LYS A 73 -6.74 -6.08 -3.55
C LYS A 73 -7.45 -4.79 -3.98
N ARG A 74 -7.43 -3.75 -3.13
CA ARG A 74 -8.01 -2.44 -3.47
C ARG A 74 -7.29 -1.75 -4.62
N ASN A 75 -5.97 -1.83 -4.66
CA ASN A 75 -5.18 -1.26 -5.75
C ASN A 75 -5.47 -2.00 -7.07
N ALA A 76 -5.51 -3.33 -7.05
CA ALA A 76 -5.87 -4.13 -8.21
C ALA A 76 -7.27 -3.79 -8.76
N SER A 77 -8.27 -3.66 -7.87
CA SER A 77 -9.63 -3.27 -8.29
C SER A 77 -9.66 -1.86 -8.86
N GLN A 78 -9.03 -0.88 -8.20
CA GLN A 78 -8.97 0.50 -8.70
C GLN A 78 -8.26 0.57 -10.06
N SER A 79 -7.14 -0.14 -10.21
CA SER A 79 -6.41 -0.21 -11.48
C SER A 79 -7.25 -0.82 -12.59
N ALA A 80 -8.05 -1.85 -12.30
CA ALA A 80 -8.99 -2.42 -13.26
C ALA A 80 -10.12 -1.44 -13.64
N ASP A 81 -10.64 -0.67 -12.69
CA ASP A 81 -11.67 0.34 -12.97
C ASP A 81 -11.13 1.49 -13.81
N TRP A 82 -9.89 1.94 -13.55
CA TRP A 82 -9.20 2.93 -14.38
C TRP A 82 -8.99 2.44 -15.81
N ARG A 83 -8.60 1.16 -16.01
CA ARG A 83 -8.52 0.55 -17.35
C ARG A 83 -9.84 0.66 -18.10
N ARG A 84 -10.91 0.15 -17.48
CA ARG A 84 -12.25 0.17 -18.10
C ARG A 84 -12.70 1.58 -18.43
N ALA A 85 -12.42 2.55 -17.56
CA ALA A 85 -12.74 3.94 -17.81
C ALA A 85 -11.96 4.50 -19.00
N ARG A 86 -10.66 4.20 -19.11
CA ARG A 86 -9.83 4.58 -20.26
C ARG A 86 -10.35 3.96 -21.55
N ASP A 87 -10.61 2.65 -21.57
CA ASP A 87 -11.09 1.93 -22.75
C ASP A 87 -12.42 2.53 -23.25
N ARG A 88 -13.33 2.86 -22.32
CA ARG A 88 -14.59 3.55 -22.66
C ARG A 88 -14.37 4.92 -23.28
N LEU A 89 -13.41 5.70 -22.78
CA LEU A 89 -13.05 6.99 -23.37
C LEU A 89 -12.45 6.81 -24.76
N ASP A 90 -11.61 5.80 -24.97
CA ASP A 90 -11.00 5.49 -26.27
C ASP A 90 -12.06 5.09 -27.30
N ASP A 91 -12.98 4.21 -26.92
CA ASP A 91 -14.12 3.83 -27.76
C ASP A 91 -15.04 5.02 -28.07
N ARG A 92 -15.21 5.95 -27.13
CA ARG A 92 -15.97 7.19 -27.36
C ARG A 92 -15.27 8.10 -28.36
N ILE A 93 -13.95 8.28 -28.23
CA ILE A 93 -13.14 9.05 -29.18
C ILE A 93 -13.23 8.43 -30.58
N LYS A 94 -13.02 7.12 -30.72
CA LYS A 94 -13.11 6.41 -32.00
C LYS A 94 -14.47 6.58 -32.67
N ARG A 95 -15.56 6.40 -31.91
CA ARG A 95 -16.93 6.56 -32.44
C ARG A 95 -17.20 8.00 -32.86
N SER A 96 -16.82 8.98 -32.05
CA SER A 96 -17.02 10.40 -32.36
C SER A 96 -16.19 10.84 -33.56
N ALA A 97 -14.94 10.35 -33.68
CA ALA A 97 -14.08 10.61 -34.82
C ALA A 97 -14.63 10.00 -36.12
N ALA A 98 -15.19 8.79 -36.07
CA ALA A 98 -15.86 8.19 -37.22
C ALA A 98 -17.11 8.97 -37.64
N GLN A 99 -17.91 9.45 -36.68
CA GLN A 99 -19.06 10.31 -36.96
C GLN A 99 -18.65 11.65 -37.55
N LEU A 100 -17.57 12.25 -37.04
CA LEU A 100 -17.01 13.48 -37.58
C LEU A 100 -16.56 13.28 -39.04
N ALA A 101 -15.79 12.23 -39.34
CA ALA A 101 -15.38 11.93 -40.71
C ALA A 101 -16.57 11.70 -41.66
N ALA A 102 -17.64 11.03 -41.20
CA ALA A 102 -18.86 10.87 -41.98
C ALA A 102 -19.59 12.21 -42.20
N SER A 103 -19.61 13.08 -41.19
CA SER A 103 -20.17 14.43 -41.26
C SER A 103 -19.39 15.32 -42.24
N ASP A 104 -18.06 15.23 -42.23
CA ASP A 104 -17.16 15.93 -43.16
C ASP A 104 -17.45 15.55 -44.62
N ALA A 105 -17.62 14.26 -44.89
CA ALA A 105 -17.97 13.76 -46.23
C ALA A 105 -19.34 14.27 -46.70
N ARG A 106 -20.34 14.25 -45.80
CA ARG A 106 -21.67 14.81 -46.08
C ARG A 106 -21.61 16.32 -46.33
N MET A 107 -20.81 17.04 -45.54
CA MET A 107 -20.60 18.48 -45.70
C MET A 107 -20.06 18.81 -47.09
N GLN A 108 -19.04 18.08 -47.57
CA GLN A 108 -18.49 18.28 -48.91
C GLN A 108 -19.55 18.08 -49.99
N THR A 109 -20.41 17.08 -49.82
CA THR A 109 -21.49 16.79 -50.77
C THR A 109 -22.55 17.89 -50.76
N LEU A 110 -22.98 18.35 -49.57
CA LEU A 110 -23.96 19.44 -49.43
C LEU A 110 -23.43 20.76 -49.99
N VAL A 111 -22.14 21.07 -49.78
CA VAL A 111 -21.50 22.25 -50.35
C VAL A 111 -21.50 22.19 -51.89
N ALA A 112 -21.14 21.05 -52.47
CA ALA A 112 -21.19 20.87 -53.92
C ALA A 112 -22.61 21.02 -54.49
N GLN A 113 -23.63 20.46 -53.80
CA GLN A 113 -25.04 20.65 -54.18
C GLN A 113 -25.47 22.11 -54.06
N ARG A 114 -25.04 22.81 -53.02
CA ARG A 114 -25.35 24.23 -52.77
C ARG A 114 -24.75 25.15 -53.82
N ASP A 115 -23.59 24.80 -54.37
CA ASP A 115 -22.94 25.55 -55.45
C ASP A 115 -23.64 25.37 -56.79
N ALA A 116 -24.28 24.22 -57.03
CA ALA A 116 -25.10 23.96 -58.21
C ALA A 116 -26.56 24.45 -58.07
N ALA A 117 -27.06 24.67 -56.85
CA ALA A 117 -28.43 25.08 -56.57
C ALA A 117 -28.65 26.60 -56.70
N SER A 118 -29.91 27.00 -56.90
CA SER A 118 -30.34 28.40 -56.92
C SER A 118 -31.66 28.61 -56.17
N GLY A 119 -31.97 29.87 -55.84
CA GLY A 119 -33.24 30.24 -55.20
C GLY A 119 -33.48 29.54 -53.86
N ALA A 120 -34.68 28.98 -53.70
CA ALA A 120 -35.12 28.35 -52.45
C ALA A 120 -34.31 27.11 -52.06
N ASP A 121 -33.83 26.33 -53.03
CA ASP A 121 -33.04 25.11 -52.76
C ASP A 121 -31.67 25.45 -52.20
N LYS A 122 -31.06 26.54 -52.69
CA LYS A 122 -29.79 27.05 -52.14
C LYS A 122 -29.94 27.44 -50.66
N ALA A 123 -31.02 28.16 -50.32
CA ALA A 123 -31.29 28.56 -48.95
C ALA A 123 -31.55 27.37 -48.01
N ARG A 124 -32.22 26.31 -48.50
CA ARG A 124 -32.41 25.06 -47.75
C ARG A 124 -31.08 24.35 -47.47
N LEU A 125 -30.23 24.22 -48.49
CA LEU A 125 -28.91 23.61 -48.36
C LEU A 125 -28.00 24.41 -47.42
N ASP A 126 -28.03 25.74 -47.48
CA ASP A 126 -27.30 26.61 -46.54
C ASP A 126 -27.73 26.38 -45.07
N GLN A 127 -29.03 26.19 -44.83
CA GLN A 127 -29.54 25.86 -43.50
C GLN A 127 -29.04 24.50 -43.02
N GLU A 128 -29.03 23.50 -43.89
CA GLU A 128 -28.56 22.14 -43.58
C GLU A 128 -27.05 22.11 -43.32
N ILE A 129 -26.25 22.79 -44.15
CA ILE A 129 -24.82 23.04 -43.94
C ILE A 129 -24.59 23.71 -42.57
N GLY A 130 -25.39 24.72 -42.21
CA GLY A 130 -25.30 25.41 -40.93
C GLY A 130 -25.67 24.55 -39.71
N ARG A 131 -26.55 23.55 -39.88
CA ARG A 131 -26.83 22.55 -38.82
C ARG A 131 -25.67 21.58 -38.70
N LEU A 132 -25.21 21.02 -39.82
CA LEU A 132 -24.15 20.03 -39.85
C LEU A 132 -22.82 20.60 -39.33
N ARG A 133 -22.53 21.89 -39.56
CA ARG A 133 -21.36 22.57 -38.96
C ARG A 133 -21.40 22.56 -37.43
N ARG A 134 -22.56 22.85 -36.83
CA ARG A 134 -22.72 22.82 -35.37
C ARG A 134 -22.55 21.41 -34.81
N GLU A 135 -23.11 20.41 -35.48
CA GLU A 135 -22.92 19.00 -35.11
C GLU A 135 -21.43 18.60 -35.15
N ARG A 136 -20.67 19.05 -36.16
CA ARG A 136 -19.21 18.83 -36.22
C ARG A 136 -18.48 19.48 -35.05
N ASP A 137 -18.81 20.73 -34.74
CA ASP A 137 -18.18 21.47 -33.63
C ASP A 137 -18.50 20.83 -32.27
N ASP A 138 -19.69 20.25 -32.11
CA ASP A 138 -20.09 19.50 -30.92
C ASP A 138 -19.30 18.17 -30.82
N LEU A 139 -19.18 17.41 -31.92
CA LEU A 139 -18.39 16.18 -31.97
C LEU A 139 -16.91 16.44 -31.69
N GLN A 140 -16.35 17.53 -32.22
CA GLN A 140 -14.97 17.91 -31.95
C GLN A 140 -14.76 18.20 -30.46
N ARG A 141 -15.66 18.96 -29.85
CA ARG A 141 -15.64 19.22 -28.40
C ARG A 141 -15.76 17.93 -27.57
N GLU A 142 -16.54 16.96 -28.03
CA GLU A 142 -16.67 15.66 -27.37
C GLU A 142 -15.37 14.84 -27.45
N ILE A 143 -14.68 14.85 -28.59
CA ILE A 143 -13.37 14.23 -28.79
C ILE A 143 -12.34 14.88 -27.86
N ASP A 144 -12.24 16.21 -27.89
CA ASP A 144 -11.25 16.96 -27.11
C ASP A 144 -11.50 16.80 -25.60
N GLY A 145 -12.78 16.84 -25.18
CA GLY A 145 -13.17 16.60 -23.80
C GLY A 145 -12.83 15.19 -23.33
N SER A 146 -13.06 14.19 -24.18
CA SER A 146 -12.74 12.79 -23.86
C SER A 146 -11.22 12.55 -23.80
N ALA A 147 -10.44 13.18 -24.70
CA ALA A 147 -8.99 13.13 -24.69
C ALA A 147 -8.39 13.82 -23.46
N CYS A 148 -8.95 14.96 -23.05
CA CYS A 148 -8.54 15.66 -21.83
C CYS A 148 -8.75 14.80 -20.57
N LEU A 149 -9.86 14.05 -20.50
CA LEU A 149 -10.12 13.13 -19.39
C LEU A 149 -9.12 11.96 -19.37
N GLN A 150 -8.68 11.46 -20.53
CA GLN A 150 -7.65 10.43 -20.59
C GLN A 150 -6.29 10.94 -20.09
N ALA A 151 -5.90 12.17 -20.42
CA ALA A 151 -4.62 12.75 -19.99
C ALA A 151 -4.49 12.93 -18.46
N ARG A 152 -5.62 12.92 -17.73
CA ARG A 152 -5.66 13.02 -16.26
C ARG A 152 -5.48 11.68 -15.56
N VAL A 153 -5.43 10.56 -16.29
CA VAL A 153 -5.17 9.24 -15.70
C VAL A 153 -3.73 9.22 -15.18
N PRO A 154 -3.48 8.85 -13.91
CA PRO A 154 -2.14 8.84 -13.35
C PRO A 154 -1.17 8.00 -14.20
N PRO A 155 0.05 8.50 -14.50
CA PRO A 155 1.01 7.80 -15.35
C PRO A 155 1.48 6.47 -14.74
N SER A 156 1.41 6.30 -13.41
CA SER A 156 1.66 5.02 -12.74
C SER A 156 0.69 3.92 -13.17
N VAL A 157 -0.56 4.27 -13.47
CA VAL A 157 -1.53 3.34 -14.06
C VAL A 157 -1.16 3.07 -15.52
N VAL A 158 -0.83 4.10 -16.30
CA VAL A 158 -0.44 3.93 -17.71
C VAL A 158 0.79 3.02 -17.87
N ASN A 159 1.80 3.19 -17.02
CA ASN A 159 3.03 2.40 -17.04
C ASN A 159 2.81 0.96 -16.58
N ALA A 160 2.07 0.74 -15.48
CA ALA A 160 1.72 -0.61 -15.03
C ALA A 160 0.93 -1.40 -16.09
N LEU A 161 0.08 -0.72 -16.86
CA LEU A 161 -0.67 -1.33 -17.98
C LEU A 161 0.21 -1.68 -19.17
N THR A 162 1.22 -0.86 -19.44
CA THR A 162 2.13 -1.09 -20.56
C THR A 162 3.13 -2.20 -20.24
N GLU A 163 3.49 -2.37 -18.97
CA GLU A 163 4.31 -3.48 -18.48
C GLU A 163 3.54 -4.81 -18.42
N GLU A 164 2.28 -4.83 -17.96
CA GLU A 164 1.44 -6.05 -18.00
C GLU A 164 1.16 -6.52 -19.43
N ALA A 165 1.00 -5.61 -20.40
CA ALA A 165 0.78 -5.96 -21.81
C ALA A 165 2.06 -6.49 -22.50
N ASN A 166 3.25 -6.17 -21.98
CA ASN A 166 4.55 -6.61 -22.49
C ASN A 166 5.18 -7.72 -21.64
N ALA A 167 4.53 -8.15 -20.56
CA ALA A 167 4.99 -9.29 -19.77
C ALA A 167 4.90 -10.55 -20.66
N PRO A 168 6.02 -11.23 -20.97
CA PRO A 168 5.97 -12.47 -21.72
C PRO A 168 5.12 -13.45 -20.93
N GLY A 169 4.02 -13.90 -21.52
CA GLY A 169 3.07 -14.80 -20.89
C GLY A 169 3.80 -15.96 -20.23
N ASP A 170 3.69 -16.04 -18.90
CA ASP A 170 4.10 -17.19 -18.12
C ASP A 170 3.19 -18.36 -18.53
N LYS A 171 3.65 -19.10 -19.53
CA LYS A 171 3.08 -20.40 -19.92
C LYS A 171 3.43 -21.36 -18.79
N ARG A 172 2.47 -21.59 -17.91
CA ARG A 172 2.39 -22.81 -17.10
C ARG A 172 1.16 -23.60 -17.51
#